data_AF-A0A843I8U8-F1
#
_entry.id   AF-A0A843I8U8-F1
#
_cell.length_a   1.000
_cell.length_b   1.000
_cell.length_c   1.000
_cell.angle_alpha   90.00
_cell.angle_beta   90.00
_cell.angle_gamma   90.00
#
_symmetry.space_group_name_H-M   'P 1'
#
loop_
_entity.id
_entity.type
_entity.pdbx_description
1 polymer ?
#
loop_
_entity_poly.entity_id
_entity_poly.type
_entity_poly.pdbx_seq_one_letter_code
_entity_poly.pdbx_strand_id
1 'polypeptide(L)'
;MQNRLMIIMYDENGKFYLGAKDKAILQKCVYENPYIPFSPFPEQAEMILATEKEVLIGGAAGGSKSTSLLMRALFYVEDDVNEYHALILRRTLSDLKRKGALIHKASQWLNRKEIQNNPAIRPKWDGTEHSWT
;
A
#
# COMPACT_ATOMS: atom_id res chain seq x y z
N MET A 1 15.24 15.68 -18.42
CA MET A 1 14.17 15.47 -17.41
C MET A 1 14.57 14.28 -16.56
N GLN A 2 15.44 14.50 -15.58
CA GLN A 2 16.03 13.43 -14.77
C GLN A 2 15.19 13.28 -13.49
N ASN A 3 14.75 12.04 -13.21
CA ASN A 3 14.00 11.57 -12.06
C ASN A 3 14.15 12.44 -10.79
N ARG A 4 13.25 13.40 -10.59
CA ARG A 4 13.29 14.28 -9.42
C ARG A 4 12.94 13.54 -8.10
N LEU A 5 12.17 12.45 -8.20
CA LEU A 5 11.83 11.56 -7.07
C LEU A 5 13.06 10.78 -6.54
N MET A 6 13.88 10.26 -7.46
CA MET A 6 15.03 9.43 -7.11
C MET A 6 16.17 10.25 -6.45
N ILE A 7 16.17 11.58 -6.65
CA ILE A 7 17.17 12.50 -6.07
C ILE A 7 16.83 12.91 -4.62
N ILE A 8 15.57 12.82 -4.18
CA ILE A 8 15.16 13.25 -2.81
C ILE A 8 15.23 12.15 -1.76
N MET A 9 15.29 10.88 -2.17
CA MET A 9 15.32 9.72 -1.26
C MET A 9 16.65 8.98 -1.22
N TYR A 10 17.65 9.43 -1.99
CA TYR A 10 18.97 8.82 -2.01
C TYR A 10 20.02 9.90 -1.85
N ASP A 11 21.01 9.66 -0.98
CA ASP A 11 22.10 10.60 -0.79
C ASP A 11 23.06 10.57 -1.98
N GLU A 12 24.08 11.43 -1.94
CA GLU A 12 25.12 11.50 -2.98
C GLU A 12 25.86 10.16 -3.20
N ASN A 13 25.80 9.24 -2.22
CA ASN A 13 26.39 7.91 -2.29
C ASN A 13 25.38 6.83 -2.71
N GLY A 14 24.15 7.22 -3.07
CA GLY A 14 23.09 6.28 -3.43
C GLY A 14 22.52 5.51 -2.25
N LYS A 15 22.69 6.00 -1.01
CA LYS A 15 22.07 5.39 0.17
C LYS A 15 20.67 5.96 0.37
N PHE A 16 19.70 5.05 0.51
CA PHE A 16 18.31 5.42 0.77
C PHE A 16 18.18 6.19 2.10
N TYR A 17 17.51 7.33 2.06
CA TYR A 17 17.12 8.13 3.22
C TYR A 17 15.74 8.74 3.01
N LEU A 18 15.08 9.07 4.13
CA LEU A 18 13.79 9.74 4.12
C LEU A 18 13.91 11.09 4.83
N GLY A 19 13.34 12.13 4.22
CA GLY A 19 13.16 13.43 4.87
C GLY A 19 12.24 13.33 6.09
N ALA A 20 12.31 14.32 6.98
CA ALA A 20 11.50 14.33 8.21
C ALA A 20 9.98 14.24 7.93
N LYS A 21 9.53 14.91 6.87
CA LYS A 21 8.13 14.86 6.42
C LYS A 21 7.72 13.46 5.99
N ASP A 22 8.50 12.80 5.14
CA ASP A 22 8.19 11.46 4.62
C ASP A 22 8.22 10.42 5.73
N LYS A 23 9.15 10.54 6.68
CA LYS A 23 9.17 9.72 7.89
C LYS A 23 7.89 9.86 8.69
N ALA A 24 7.42 11.08 8.91
CA ALA A 24 6.18 11.33 9.65
C ALA A 24 4.96 10.75 8.91
N ILE A 25 4.92 10.87 7.58
CA ILE A 25 3.86 10.27 6.77
C ILE A 25 3.88 8.74 6.88
N LEU A 26 5.03 8.09 6.68
CA LEU A 26 5.11 6.62 6.82
C LEU A 26 4.79 6.15 8.23
N GLN A 27 5.23 6.90 9.25
CA GLN A 27 4.90 6.60 10.65
C GLN A 27 3.40 6.48 10.83
N LYS A 28 2.65 7.52 10.44
CA LYS A 28 1.19 7.55 10.58
C LYS A 28 0.49 6.56 9.64
N CYS A 29 0.81 6.58 8.35
CA CYS A 29 0.03 5.91 7.30
C CYS A 29 0.41 4.44 7.08
N VAL A 30 1.56 3.99 7.59
CA VAL A 30 2.07 2.64 7.35
C VAL A 30 2.48 1.93 8.64
N TYR A 31 3.35 2.52 9.45
CA TYR A 31 3.88 1.83 10.64
C TYR A 31 2.86 1.73 11.77
N GLU A 32 2.02 2.76 11.94
CA GLU A 32 0.91 2.76 12.90
C GLU A 32 -0.38 2.19 12.32
N ASN A 33 -0.45 2.06 10.99
CA ASN A 33 -1.63 1.56 10.29
C ASN A 33 -1.78 0.04 10.51
N PRO A 34 -2.79 -0.41 11.26
CA PRO A 34 -2.95 -1.81 11.63
C PRO A 34 -3.23 -2.70 10.41
N TYR A 35 -3.78 -2.15 9.32
CA TYR A 35 -4.09 -2.89 8.11
C TYR A 35 -2.86 -3.28 7.29
N ILE A 36 -1.69 -2.68 7.55
CA ILE A 36 -0.45 -2.93 6.81
C ILE A 36 0.55 -3.72 7.68
N PRO A 37 0.76 -5.03 7.42
CA PRO A 37 1.62 -5.89 8.25
C PRO A 37 3.13 -5.68 8.11
N PHE A 38 3.59 -4.95 7.10
CA PHE A 38 5.00 -4.96 6.70
C PHE A 38 5.55 -3.56 6.49
N SER A 39 6.80 -3.38 6.89
CA SER A 39 7.57 -2.20 6.52
C SER A 39 7.91 -2.22 5.02
N PRO A 40 7.76 -1.09 4.30
CA PRO A 40 8.11 -1.02 2.89
C PRO A 40 9.63 -1.08 2.71
N PHE A 41 10.10 -1.77 1.68
CA PHE A 41 11.46 -1.61 1.17
C PHE A 41 11.62 -0.27 0.44
N PRO A 42 12.84 0.24 0.21
CA PRO A 42 13.08 1.54 -0.42
C PRO A 42 12.22 1.83 -1.66
N GLU A 43 12.17 0.92 -2.62
CA GLU A 43 11.43 1.09 -3.87
C GLU A 43 9.91 1.10 -3.66
N GLN A 44 9.44 0.43 -2.60
CA GLN A 44 8.03 0.48 -2.21
C GLN A 44 7.71 1.82 -1.53
N ALA A 45 8.63 2.33 -0.70
CA ALA A 45 8.48 3.61 -0.04
C ALA A 45 8.42 4.75 -1.07
N GLU A 46 9.29 4.73 -2.09
CA GLU A 46 9.24 5.67 -3.22
C GLU A 46 7.87 5.67 -3.89
N MET A 47 7.33 4.49 -4.21
CA MET A 47 6.03 4.39 -4.86
C MET A 47 4.91 4.94 -3.98
N ILE A 48 4.82 4.51 -2.71
CA ILE A 48 3.66 4.84 -1.89
C ILE A 48 3.67 6.30 -1.42
N LEU A 49 4.85 6.92 -1.31
CA LEU A 49 5.03 8.33 -0.96
C LEU A 49 4.96 9.27 -2.17
N ALA A 50 4.92 8.74 -3.39
CA ALA A 50 4.74 9.54 -4.59
C ALA A 50 3.50 10.45 -4.46
N THR A 51 3.71 11.74 -4.74
CA THR A 51 2.68 12.80 -4.61
C THR A 51 2.06 13.16 -5.95
N GLU A 52 2.60 12.59 -7.02
CA GLU A 52 2.14 12.68 -8.38
C GLU A 52 0.75 12.06 -8.51
N LYS A 53 -0.09 12.64 -9.37
CA LYS A 53 -1.44 12.10 -9.66
C LYS A 53 -1.37 10.74 -10.34
N GLU A 54 -0.33 10.51 -11.13
CA GLU A 54 -0.13 9.28 -11.90
C GLU A 54 1.28 8.77 -11.67
N VAL A 55 1.38 7.50 -11.25
CA VAL A 55 2.65 6.83 -10.95
C VAL A 55 2.67 5.51 -11.70
N LEU A 56 3.67 5.33 -12.55
CA LEU A 56 3.85 4.13 -13.35
C LEU A 56 5.02 3.32 -12.79
N ILE A 57 4.78 2.04 -12.49
CA ILE A 57 5.77 1.16 -11.87
C ILE A 57 6.11 0.04 -12.84
N GLY A 58 7.35 0.07 -13.34
CA GLY A 58 7.92 -0.98 -14.17
C GLY A 58 8.52 -2.13 -13.35
N GLY A 59 9.35 -2.94 -14.01
CA GLY A 59 10.21 -3.93 -13.36
C GLY A 59 9.73 -5.38 -13.48
N ALA A 60 10.62 -6.30 -13.12
CA ALA A 60 10.46 -7.73 -13.34
C ALA A 60 9.31 -8.38 -12.55
N ALA A 61 8.92 -9.60 -12.94
CA ALA A 61 8.02 -10.43 -12.13
C ALA A 61 8.64 -10.66 -10.74
N GLY A 62 7.80 -10.65 -9.69
CA GLY A 62 8.27 -10.83 -8.30
C GLY A 62 8.73 -9.56 -7.58
N GLY A 63 8.85 -8.41 -8.25
CA GLY A 63 9.27 -7.13 -7.65
C GLY A 63 8.21 -6.43 -6.77
N SER A 64 7.42 -7.17 -6.00
CA SER A 64 6.47 -6.67 -4.99
C SER A 64 5.37 -5.67 -5.45
N LYS A 65 5.20 -5.41 -6.75
CA LYS A 65 4.18 -4.46 -7.28
C LYS A 65 2.78 -4.61 -6.69
N SER A 66 2.24 -5.82 -6.63
CA SER A 66 0.91 -6.06 -6.07
C SER A 66 0.84 -5.73 -4.58
N THR A 67 1.92 -5.95 -3.84
CA THR A 67 2.03 -5.57 -2.43
C THR A 67 2.01 -4.05 -2.29
N SER A 68 2.79 -3.35 -3.11
CA SER A 68 2.86 -1.88 -3.05
C SER A 68 1.53 -1.22 -3.47
N LEU A 69 0.81 -1.78 -4.45
CA LEU A 69 -0.57 -1.37 -4.77
C LEU A 69 -1.52 -1.54 -3.58
N LEU A 70 -1.45 -2.66 -2.87
CA LEU A 70 -2.29 -2.90 -1.70
C LEU A 70 -1.92 -1.97 -0.53
N MET A 71 -0.61 -1.76 -0.27
CA MET A 71 -0.15 -0.76 0.71
C MET A 71 -0.70 0.62 0.37
N ARG A 72 -0.62 1.04 -0.89
CA ARG A 72 -1.11 2.36 -1.31
C ARG A 72 -2.62 2.49 -1.18
N ALA A 73 -3.37 1.42 -1.47
CA ALA A 73 -4.81 1.39 -1.29
C ALA A 73 -5.24 1.47 0.19
N LEU A 74 -4.41 1.01 1.12
CA LEU A 74 -4.67 1.09 2.57
C LEU A 74 -4.05 2.33 3.24
N PHE A 75 -3.22 3.09 2.53
CA PHE A 75 -2.37 4.14 3.10
C PHE A 75 -3.13 5.24 3.85
N TYR A 76 -4.32 5.61 3.37
CA TYR A 76 -5.17 6.64 3.98
C TYR A 76 -6.49 6.06 4.51
N VAL A 77 -6.57 4.75 4.74
CA VAL A 77 -7.83 4.10 5.13
C VAL A 77 -8.35 4.56 6.51
N GLU A 78 -7.46 5.04 7.38
CA GLU A 78 -7.82 5.60 8.70
C GLU A 78 -8.05 7.13 8.66
N ASP A 79 -8.05 7.73 7.46
CA ASP A 79 -8.33 9.15 7.29
C ASP A 79 -9.84 9.42 7.15
N ASP A 80 -10.57 9.21 8.25
CA ASP A 80 -12.03 9.32 8.31
C ASP A 80 -12.54 10.71 7.90
N VAL A 81 -11.72 11.76 8.08
CA VAL A 81 -12.09 13.14 7.76
C VAL A 81 -12.29 13.33 6.25
N ASN A 82 -11.55 12.57 5.43
CA ASN A 82 -11.52 12.72 3.98
C ASN A 82 -12.30 11.64 3.23
N GLU A 83 -13.00 10.75 3.94
CA GLU A 83 -13.80 9.65 3.36
C GLU A 83 -13.01 8.89 2.27
N TYR A 84 -11.80 8.45 2.60
CA TYR A 84 -10.89 7.88 1.62
C TYR A 84 -11.37 6.51 1.11
N HIS A 85 -11.47 6.39 -0.21
CA HIS A 85 -11.76 5.12 -0.89
C HIS A 85 -10.71 4.82 -1.95
N ALA A 86 -10.35 3.54 -2.08
CA ALA A 86 -9.39 3.07 -3.06
C ALA A 86 -9.96 1.94 -3.91
N LEU A 87 -9.59 1.92 -5.20
CA LEU A 87 -10.02 0.91 -6.16
C LEU A 87 -8.79 0.31 -6.86
N ILE A 88 -8.70 -1.02 -6.87
CA ILE A 88 -7.66 -1.74 -7.61
C ILE A 88 -8.32 -2.54 -8.73
N LEU A 89 -7.96 -2.21 -9.98
CA LEU A 89 -8.51 -2.85 -11.17
C LEU A 89 -7.51 -3.81 -11.82
N ARG A 90 -8.05 -4.89 -12.38
CA ARG A 90 -7.35 -5.82 -13.28
C ARG A 90 -8.28 -6.15 -14.45
N ARG A 91 -7.69 -6.65 -15.54
CA ARG A 91 -8.43 -7.00 -16.75
C ARG A 91 -9.47 -8.09 -16.50
N THR A 92 -9.16 -9.09 -15.67
CA THR A 92 -10.11 -10.16 -15.34
C THR A 92 -10.20 -10.39 -13.83
N LEU A 93 -11.36 -10.85 -13.38
CA LEU A 93 -11.60 -11.20 -11.98
C LEU A 93 -10.75 -12.41 -11.54
N SER A 94 -10.50 -13.35 -12.45
CA SER A 94 -9.61 -14.49 -12.21
C SER A 94 -8.19 -14.05 -11.88
N ASP A 95 -7.72 -12.93 -12.47
CA ASP A 95 -6.41 -12.35 -12.17
C ASP A 95 -6.34 -11.78 -10.75
N LEU A 96 -7.46 -11.33 -10.20
CA LEU A 96 -7.57 -10.82 -8.83
C LEU A 96 -7.72 -11.94 -7.79
N LYS A 97 -8.46 -13.00 -8.11
CA LYS A 97 -8.86 -14.06 -7.17
C LYS A 97 -7.83 -15.18 -6.97
N ARG A 98 -6.94 -15.42 -7.93
CA ARG A 98 -5.99 -16.54 -7.87
C ARG A 98 -5.12 -16.48 -6.59
N LYS A 99 -4.65 -17.64 -6.11
CA LYS A 99 -3.75 -17.71 -4.95
C LYS A 99 -2.53 -16.80 -5.16
N GLY A 100 -2.23 -15.98 -4.16
CA GLY A 100 -1.13 -15.01 -4.22
C GLY A 100 -1.43 -13.72 -5.00
N ALA A 101 -2.60 -13.58 -5.64
CA ALA A 101 -3.05 -12.31 -6.21
C ALA A 101 -3.63 -11.36 -5.14
N LEU A 102 -4.15 -10.23 -5.58
CA LEU A 102 -4.51 -9.10 -4.73
C LEU A 102 -5.61 -9.42 -3.71
N ILE A 103 -6.71 -10.09 -4.10
CA ILE A 103 -7.79 -10.43 -3.15
C ILE A 103 -7.26 -11.39 -2.09
N HIS A 104 -6.49 -12.39 -2.49
CA HIS A 104 -5.86 -13.33 -1.56
C HIS A 104 -4.91 -12.61 -0.60
N LYS A 105 -4.08 -11.68 -1.08
CA LYS A 105 -3.17 -10.88 -0.23
C LYS A 105 -3.93 -9.97 0.74
N ALA A 106 -4.95 -9.25 0.26
CA ALA A 106 -5.80 -8.41 1.11
C ALA A 106 -6.47 -9.23 2.21
N SER A 107 -7.03 -10.39 1.86
CA SER A 107 -7.59 -11.34 2.84
C SER A 107 -6.55 -11.78 3.88
N GLN A 108 -5.32 -12.10 3.47
CA GLN A 108 -4.25 -12.44 4.41
C GLN A 108 -3.88 -11.29 5.37
N TRP A 109 -4.06 -10.03 4.96
CA TRP A 109 -3.69 -8.86 5.78
C TRP A 109 -4.82 -8.45 6.71
N LEU A 110 -6.03 -8.40 6.18
CA LEU A 110 -7.21 -7.86 6.85
C LEU A 110 -7.92 -8.90 7.72
N ASN A 111 -7.73 -10.20 7.46
CA ASN A 111 -8.22 -11.29 8.33
C ASN A 111 -7.19 -11.75 9.39
N ARG A 112 -6.10 -11.01 9.62
CA ARG A 112 -5.17 -11.35 10.71
C ARG A 112 -5.90 -11.31 12.06
N LYS A 113 -5.49 -12.18 12.98
CA LYS A 113 -6.12 -12.29 14.31
C LYS A 113 -6.10 -10.98 15.07
N GLU A 114 -4.97 -10.27 15.09
CA GLU A 114 -4.88 -8.93 15.70
C GLU A 114 -5.88 -7.91 15.11
N ILE A 115 -6.22 -8.01 13.83
CA ILE A 115 -7.21 -7.13 13.20
C ILE A 115 -8.63 -7.55 13.58
N GLN A 116 -8.95 -8.83 13.40
CA GLN A 116 -10.31 -9.32 13.63
C GLN A 116 -10.71 -9.30 15.12
N ASN A 117 -9.73 -9.33 16.03
CA ASN A 117 -9.96 -9.23 17.47
C ASN A 117 -10.01 -7.78 17.97
N ASN A 118 -9.65 -6.79 17.15
CA ASN A 118 -9.71 -5.39 17.55
C ASN A 118 -11.17 -4.90 17.47
N PRO A 119 -11.76 -4.38 18.56
CA PRO A 119 -13.14 -3.89 18.54
C PRO A 119 -13.29 -2.56 17.78
N ALA A 120 -12.22 -1.78 17.65
CA ALA A 120 -12.24 -0.48 16.97
C ALA A 120 -12.14 -0.60 15.44
N ILE A 121 -11.56 -1.69 14.93
CA ILE A 121 -11.37 -1.93 13.50
C ILE A 121 -11.86 -3.33 13.15
N ARG A 122 -12.83 -3.44 12.24
CA ARG A 122 -13.38 -4.76 11.84
C ARG A 122 -13.68 -4.78 10.35
N PRO A 123 -12.62 -4.84 9.52
CA PRO A 123 -12.79 -4.93 8.08
C PRO A 123 -13.55 -6.21 7.74
N LYS A 124 -14.59 -6.07 6.92
CA LYS A 124 -15.45 -7.14 6.43
C LYS A 124 -15.31 -7.24 4.93
N TRP A 125 -15.19 -8.47 4.46
CA TRP A 125 -15.19 -8.74 3.02
C TRP A 125 -16.62 -8.91 2.51
N ASP A 126 -17.00 -8.11 1.52
CA ASP A 126 -18.20 -8.34 0.72
C ASP A 126 -17.83 -9.19 -0.51
N GLY A 127 -18.34 -10.42 -0.54
CA GLY A 127 -18.11 -11.36 -1.63
C GLY A 127 -18.87 -11.02 -2.92
N THR A 128 -19.91 -10.20 -2.85
CA THR A 128 -20.74 -9.78 -3.99
C THR A 128 -20.10 -8.59 -4.69
N GLU A 129 -19.75 -7.57 -3.91
CA GLU A 129 -19.14 -6.33 -4.42
C GLU A 129 -17.62 -6.44 -4.57
N HIS A 130 -17.01 -7.52 -4.07
CA HIS A 130 -15.57 -7.71 -4.05
C HIS A 130 -14.83 -6.55 -3.37
N SER A 131 -15.38 -6.06 -2.26
CA SER A 131 -14.92 -4.89 -1.51
C SER A 131 -14.64 -5.22 -0.04
N TRP A 132 -13.81 -4.40 0.58
CA TRP A 132 -13.62 -4.39 2.03
C TRP A 132 -14.31 -3.16 2.61
N THR A 133 -15.08 -3.37 3.68
CA THR A 133 -15.82 -2.32 4.42
C THR A 133 -15.49 -2.36 5.90
#